data_AF-A0A800DXI8-F1
#
_entry.id   AF-A0A800DXI8-F1
#
_cell.length_a   1.000
_cell.length_b   1.000
_cell.length_c   1.000
_cell.angle_alpha   90.00
_cell.angle_beta   90.00
_cell.angle_gamma   90.00
#
_symmetry.space_group_name_H-M   'P 1'
#
loop_
_entity.id
_entity.type
_entity.pdbx_description
1 polymer ?
#
loop_
_entity_poly.entity_id
_entity_poly.type
_entity_poly.pdbx_seq_one_letter_code
_entity_poly.pdbx_strand_id
1 'polypeptide(L)'
;MFNNLWILTEERPKKEVIEVIFQKYLTDNNIAGFVDYIRILPILDNNSFTFLYKVTGLSTSKISNIYIKIISGKSSFVDYLVFESINQPNQNDIPIYAIEETKTDDKESRNTGVYQRSSKFVYVDFFYPNVSKIMLYNLQIEQKKEATLTYIFGTKMLKTLDVEILGKKEIDDKKYDAFTSVDELIKLKNSMPETKNGVTVRLSKKQNSIEISSKLEKSGKLGSDPSIGMTTIISNCLRKLGWDKDIIITQHNLPNQQSVGKNNKFIQIANKLDIKLENLHIPQVKPKNTYWYYEENGEKIGTIFLDIVVDEFSEGFTIYHNHAGCERGYFLTSDNKKLAVEKYTNRAKYKAGDKSKIFALPDLVLKDEKEKLIINIEGEMYKNSLLGIKQLEGFDAFEEEYISKYYPSFNISRTVVLYGSEDNKKPIGQISFILTTHGTILTNIKAPKLFMESFKNIFDYWK
;
A
#
# COMPACT_ATOMS: atom_id res chain seq x y z
N MET A 1 1.04 -33.65 -7.55
CA MET A 1 0.41 -32.40 -8.01
C MET A 1 1.44 -31.30 -7.87
N PHE A 2 1.62 -30.47 -8.89
CA PHE A 2 2.50 -29.31 -8.80
C PHE A 2 1.79 -28.19 -8.06
N ASN A 3 2.53 -27.40 -7.28
CA ASN A 3 1.98 -26.27 -6.54
C ASN A 3 1.77 -25.08 -7.49
N ASN A 4 0.87 -24.18 -7.10
CA ASN A 4 0.74 -22.86 -7.69
C ASN A 4 1.33 -21.82 -6.73
N LEU A 5 1.77 -20.69 -7.27
CA LEU A 5 2.16 -19.52 -6.48
C LEU A 5 1.00 -18.53 -6.49
N TRP A 6 0.45 -18.22 -5.33
CA TRP A 6 -0.63 -17.25 -5.17
C TRP A 6 -0.09 -15.97 -4.55
N ILE A 7 -0.24 -14.86 -5.24
CA ILE A 7 0.15 -13.53 -4.80
C ILE A 7 -1.14 -12.76 -4.50
N LEU A 8 -1.44 -12.57 -3.22
CA LEU A 8 -2.57 -11.77 -2.79
C LEU A 8 -2.08 -10.36 -2.52
N THR A 9 -2.75 -9.34 -3.05
CA THR A 9 -2.30 -7.94 -2.95
C THR A 9 -3.44 -7.01 -2.54
N GLU A 10 -3.15 -6.04 -1.68
CA GLU A 10 -4.07 -4.91 -1.40
C GLU A 10 -3.97 -3.81 -2.46
N GLU A 11 -2.86 -3.78 -3.20
CA GLU A 11 -2.43 -2.78 -4.16
C GLU A 11 -2.60 -3.24 -5.62
N ARG A 12 -2.51 -2.30 -6.59
CA ARG A 12 -2.34 -2.65 -8.01
C ARG A 12 -1.04 -3.46 -8.15
N PRO A 13 -1.08 -4.68 -8.70
CA PRO A 13 0.13 -5.46 -8.90
C PRO A 13 1.08 -4.76 -9.89
N LYS A 14 2.36 -4.68 -9.51
CA LYS A 14 3.44 -4.08 -10.31
C LYS A 14 4.38 -5.17 -10.81
N LYS A 15 4.76 -5.13 -12.08
CA LYS A 15 5.63 -6.14 -12.71
C LYS A 15 6.97 -6.25 -11.99
N GLU A 16 7.55 -5.12 -11.59
CA GLU A 16 8.83 -5.03 -10.89
C GLU A 16 8.77 -5.67 -9.50
N VAL A 17 7.64 -5.54 -8.80
CA VAL A 17 7.45 -6.18 -7.49
C VAL A 17 7.32 -7.69 -7.64
N ILE A 18 6.57 -8.14 -8.65
CA ILE A 18 6.39 -9.56 -8.95
C ILE A 18 7.73 -10.20 -9.34
N GLU A 19 8.55 -9.50 -10.13
CA GLU A 19 9.90 -9.95 -10.47
C GLU A 19 10.75 -10.20 -9.22
N VAL A 20 10.74 -9.27 -8.26
CA VAL A 20 11.46 -9.44 -6.99
C VAL A 20 10.90 -10.62 -6.20
N ILE A 21 9.57 -10.82 -6.17
CA ILE A 21 8.95 -11.99 -5.53
C ILE A 21 9.46 -13.29 -6.18
N PHE A 22 9.55 -13.35 -7.50
CA PHE A 22 10.05 -14.53 -8.22
C PHE A 22 11.51 -14.81 -7.91
N GLN A 23 12.37 -13.79 -7.99
CA GLN A 23 13.79 -13.93 -7.66
C GLN A 23 14.00 -14.39 -6.22
N LYS A 24 13.21 -13.82 -5.28
CA LYS A 24 13.25 -14.20 -3.87
C LYS A 24 12.80 -15.65 -3.66
N TYR A 25 11.68 -16.04 -4.27
CA TYR A 25 11.16 -17.40 -4.21
C TYR A 25 12.17 -18.43 -4.71
N LEU A 26 12.79 -18.19 -5.87
CA LEU A 26 13.81 -19.09 -6.43
C LEU A 26 15.03 -19.20 -5.51
N THR A 27 15.51 -18.08 -4.97
CA THR A 27 16.68 -18.01 -4.10
C THR A 27 16.46 -18.76 -2.79
N ASP A 28 15.37 -18.45 -2.07
CA ASP A 28 15.11 -19.03 -0.75
C ASP A 28 14.87 -20.54 -0.79
N ASN A 29 14.29 -21.02 -1.88
CA ASN A 29 14.02 -22.45 -2.06
C ASN A 29 15.15 -23.19 -2.79
N ASN A 30 16.23 -22.49 -3.17
CA ASN A 30 17.35 -23.02 -3.95
C ASN A 30 16.88 -23.76 -5.22
N ILE A 31 15.97 -23.12 -5.96
CA ILE A 31 15.34 -23.66 -7.17
C ILE A 31 15.94 -22.96 -8.39
N ALA A 32 16.36 -23.74 -9.39
CA ALA A 32 16.68 -23.20 -10.70
C ALA A 32 15.39 -22.77 -11.44
N GLY A 33 15.43 -21.57 -12.02
CA GLY A 33 14.33 -21.03 -12.81
C GLY A 33 14.78 -19.82 -13.64
N PHE A 34 13.94 -19.45 -14.59
CA PHE A 34 14.15 -18.29 -15.45
C PHE A 34 13.04 -17.27 -15.21
N VAL A 35 13.43 -16.01 -15.00
CA VAL A 35 12.51 -14.89 -14.93
C VAL A 35 12.62 -14.12 -16.23
N ASP A 36 11.58 -14.22 -17.05
CA ASP A 36 11.44 -13.60 -18.37
C ASP A 36 10.51 -12.37 -18.28
N TYR A 37 10.03 -11.90 -19.43
CA TYR A 37 9.07 -10.82 -19.49
C TYR A 37 7.75 -11.18 -18.77
N ILE A 38 7.40 -10.39 -17.75
CA ILE A 38 6.21 -10.60 -16.92
C ILE A 38 4.96 -9.98 -17.57
N ARG A 39 3.90 -10.79 -17.70
CA ARG A 39 2.55 -10.34 -18.08
C ARG A 39 1.57 -10.65 -16.96
N ILE A 40 0.63 -9.76 -16.72
CA ILE A 40 -0.48 -9.94 -15.78
C ILE A 40 -1.78 -10.02 -16.57
N LEU A 41 -2.29 -11.22 -16.76
CA LEU A 41 -3.40 -11.52 -17.66
C LEU A 41 -4.70 -11.69 -16.86
N PRO A 42 -5.70 -10.80 -16.98
CA PRO A 42 -7.00 -11.03 -16.38
C PRO A 42 -7.63 -12.28 -16.99
N ILE A 43 -8.10 -13.21 -16.16
CA ILE A 43 -8.72 -14.46 -16.62
C ILE A 43 -10.20 -14.20 -16.89
N LEU A 44 -10.64 -14.49 -18.11
CA LEU A 44 -12.03 -14.41 -18.50
C LEU A 44 -12.66 -15.80 -18.59
N ASP A 45 -13.92 -15.90 -18.16
CA ASP A 45 -14.81 -17.03 -18.42
C ASP A 45 -16.04 -16.48 -19.15
N ASN A 46 -16.29 -16.97 -20.37
CA ASN A 46 -17.37 -16.47 -21.24
C ASN A 46 -17.38 -14.92 -21.39
N ASN A 47 -16.19 -14.32 -21.58
CA ASN A 47 -15.95 -12.86 -21.62
C ASN A 47 -16.23 -12.10 -20.31
N SER A 48 -16.52 -12.80 -19.20
CA SER A 48 -16.63 -12.19 -17.87
C SER A 48 -15.34 -12.36 -17.09
N PHE A 49 -14.88 -11.28 -16.48
CA PHE A 49 -13.69 -11.31 -15.63
C PHE A 49 -13.93 -12.11 -14.35
N THR A 50 -13.07 -13.10 -14.09
CA THR A 50 -13.20 -14.01 -12.95
C THR A 50 -12.66 -13.45 -11.63
N PHE A 51 -12.23 -12.18 -11.60
CA PHE A 51 -11.53 -11.56 -10.47
C PHE A 51 -10.21 -12.24 -10.11
N LEU A 52 -9.63 -12.94 -11.09
CA LEU A 52 -8.37 -13.65 -10.98
C LEU A 52 -7.45 -13.26 -12.13
N TYR A 53 -6.19 -12.98 -11.84
CA TYR A 53 -5.18 -12.74 -12.85
C TYR A 53 -4.21 -13.92 -12.92
N LYS A 54 -3.82 -14.32 -14.12
CA LYS A 54 -2.71 -15.24 -14.36
C LYS A 54 -1.44 -14.44 -14.62
N VAL A 55 -0.33 -14.85 -14.02
CA VAL A 55 0.97 -14.23 -14.29
C VAL A 55 1.82 -15.19 -15.12
N THR A 56 2.49 -14.65 -16.13
CA THR A 56 3.52 -15.37 -16.90
C THR A 56 4.89 -14.74 -16.66
N GLY A 57 5.94 -15.40 -17.13
CA GLY A 57 7.33 -14.89 -17.04
C GLY A 57 8.17 -15.55 -15.95
N LEU A 58 7.68 -16.57 -15.26
CA LEU A 58 8.51 -17.45 -14.43
C LEU A 58 8.44 -18.87 -14.96
N SER A 59 9.59 -19.44 -15.30
CA SER A 59 9.75 -20.82 -15.74
C SER A 59 10.53 -21.62 -14.71
N THR A 60 9.88 -22.58 -14.06
CA THR A 60 10.52 -23.50 -13.11
C THR A 60 9.76 -24.83 -13.05
N SER A 61 10.44 -25.90 -12.62
CA SER A 61 9.83 -27.23 -12.45
C SER A 61 8.93 -27.36 -11.21
N LYS A 62 8.90 -26.34 -10.34
CA LYS A 62 8.24 -26.39 -9.03
C LYS A 62 6.83 -25.79 -9.02
N ILE A 63 6.61 -24.75 -9.82
CA ILE A 63 5.38 -23.99 -9.86
C ILE A 63 4.71 -24.19 -11.22
N SER A 64 3.44 -24.61 -11.20
CA SER A 64 2.64 -24.78 -12.41
C SER A 64 2.02 -23.49 -12.91
N ASN A 65 1.37 -22.76 -12.02
CA ASN A 65 0.70 -21.51 -12.34
C ASN A 65 0.96 -20.47 -11.27
N ILE A 66 0.82 -19.21 -11.66
CA ILE A 66 0.97 -18.06 -10.79
C ILE A 66 -0.29 -17.24 -10.92
N TYR A 67 -0.90 -16.95 -9.78
CA TYR A 67 -2.17 -16.26 -9.72
C TYR A 67 -2.07 -15.02 -8.83
N ILE A 68 -2.71 -13.93 -9.26
CA ILE A 68 -2.90 -12.74 -8.44
C ILE A 68 -4.39 -12.55 -8.14
N LYS A 69 -4.69 -12.19 -6.89
CA LYS A 69 -6.04 -11.82 -6.48
C LYS A 69 -6.01 -10.64 -5.51
N ILE A 70 -6.96 -9.71 -5.68
CA ILE A 70 -7.05 -8.52 -4.84
C ILE A 70 -7.69 -8.90 -3.50
N ILE A 71 -7.07 -8.42 -2.42
CA ILE A 71 -7.54 -8.60 -1.05
C ILE A 71 -7.60 -7.24 -0.35
N SER A 72 -8.18 -7.23 0.84
CA SER A 72 -8.15 -6.08 1.72
C SER A 72 -7.90 -6.49 3.17
N GLY A 73 -7.24 -5.60 3.91
CA GLY A 73 -6.95 -5.79 5.31
C GLY A 73 -8.15 -5.51 6.22
N LYS A 74 -8.28 -6.25 7.33
CA LYS A 74 -9.23 -5.86 8.40
C LYS A 74 -8.68 -4.76 9.32
N SER A 75 -7.39 -4.46 9.25
CA SER A 75 -6.71 -3.43 10.06
C SER A 75 -5.36 -3.07 9.42
N SER A 76 -4.26 -3.07 10.18
CA SER A 76 -2.91 -2.82 9.66
C SER A 76 -2.44 -4.01 8.80
N PHE A 77 -2.46 -3.88 7.49
CA PHE A 77 -2.21 -4.98 6.55
C PHE A 77 -0.98 -4.71 5.66
N VAL A 78 -0.18 -5.74 5.37
CA VAL A 78 0.97 -5.66 4.46
C VAL A 78 0.50 -5.67 3.02
N ASP A 79 1.22 -5.03 2.10
CA ASP A 79 0.71 -4.87 0.74
C ASP A 79 0.56 -6.20 -0.03
N TYR A 80 1.41 -7.20 0.24
CA TYR A 80 1.34 -8.52 -0.39
C TYR A 80 1.46 -9.68 0.60
N LEU A 81 0.74 -10.77 0.31
CA LEU A 81 0.94 -12.10 0.89
C LEU A 81 1.19 -13.10 -0.25
N VAL A 82 2.21 -13.94 -0.09
CA VAL A 82 2.56 -14.96 -1.09
C VAL A 82 2.36 -16.34 -0.49
N PHE A 83 1.71 -17.24 -1.22
CA PHE A 83 1.44 -18.62 -0.81
C PHE A 83 1.92 -19.59 -1.89
N GLU A 84 2.48 -20.71 -1.48
CA GLU A 84 2.68 -21.88 -2.34
C GLU A 84 1.63 -22.93 -1.99
N SER A 85 0.68 -23.16 -2.90
CA SER A 85 -0.43 -24.11 -2.66
C SER A 85 -1.05 -24.58 -3.98
N ILE A 86 -1.59 -25.80 -3.98
CA ILE A 86 -2.39 -26.32 -5.10
C ILE A 86 -3.68 -25.50 -5.25
N ASN A 87 -4.34 -25.17 -4.14
CA ASN A 87 -5.64 -24.52 -4.13
C ASN A 87 -5.54 -23.03 -3.81
N GLN A 88 -6.59 -22.28 -4.15
CA GLN A 88 -6.72 -20.88 -3.76
C GLN A 88 -6.62 -20.75 -2.22
N PRO A 89 -5.78 -19.84 -1.69
CA PRO A 89 -5.59 -19.70 -0.24
C PRO A 89 -6.87 -19.33 0.50
N ASN A 90 -6.96 -19.76 1.76
CA ASN A 90 -7.97 -19.33 2.72
C ASN A 90 -7.30 -18.72 3.96
N GLN A 91 -8.09 -18.20 4.90
CA GLN A 91 -7.58 -17.47 6.06
C GLN A 91 -6.72 -18.31 7.02
N ASN A 92 -6.84 -19.64 6.97
CA ASN A 92 -6.06 -20.56 7.80
C ASN A 92 -4.72 -20.96 7.17
N ASP A 93 -4.54 -20.69 5.87
CA ASP A 93 -3.29 -21.00 5.20
C ASP A 93 -2.19 -20.04 5.66
N ILE A 94 -0.95 -20.53 5.67
CA ILE A 94 0.22 -19.76 6.11
C ILE A 94 0.95 -19.26 4.85
N PRO A 95 1.10 -17.94 4.68
CA PRO A 95 1.89 -17.40 3.58
C PRO A 95 3.38 -17.73 3.78
N ILE A 96 4.10 -17.89 2.68
CA ILE A 96 5.57 -17.98 2.71
C ILE A 96 6.20 -16.60 2.87
N TYR A 97 5.57 -15.55 2.33
CA TYR A 97 6.04 -14.17 2.44
C TYR A 97 4.91 -13.22 2.85
N ALA A 98 5.24 -12.30 3.75
CA ALA A 98 4.45 -11.11 4.06
C ALA A 98 5.29 -9.87 3.69
N ILE A 99 4.85 -9.15 2.65
CA ILE A 99 5.65 -8.11 2.00
C ILE A 99 4.96 -6.77 2.13
N GLU A 100 5.65 -5.81 2.71
CA GLU A 100 5.27 -4.40 2.66
C GLU A 100 6.09 -3.70 1.58
N GLU A 101 5.42 -3.03 0.64
CA GLU A 101 6.08 -2.26 -0.41
C GLU A 101 6.21 -0.79 0.00
N THR A 102 7.27 -0.15 -0.46
CA THR A 102 7.28 1.30 -0.53
C THR A 102 8.09 1.81 -1.70
N LYS A 103 7.58 2.83 -2.37
CA LYS A 103 8.37 3.65 -3.29
C LYS A 103 9.09 4.84 -2.64
N THR A 104 8.81 5.11 -1.37
CA THR A 104 9.23 6.35 -0.69
C THR A 104 10.64 6.23 -0.14
N ASP A 105 11.52 7.16 -0.54
CA ASP A 105 12.85 7.32 0.07
C ASP A 105 12.83 8.29 1.28
N ASP A 106 13.88 8.26 2.10
CA ASP A 106 14.10 9.16 3.25
C ASP A 106 14.05 10.66 2.86
N LYS A 107 14.33 10.98 1.58
CA LYS A 107 14.23 12.34 1.03
C LYS A 107 12.81 12.89 1.05
N GLU A 108 11.80 12.06 0.80
CA GLU A 108 10.40 12.51 0.62
C GLU A 108 9.62 12.48 1.93
N SER A 109 9.84 11.48 2.79
CA SER A 109 9.11 11.38 4.05
C SER A 109 9.82 10.57 5.13
N ARG A 110 10.70 11.23 5.90
CA ARG A 110 11.53 10.62 6.95
C ARG A 110 10.78 9.70 7.92
N ASN A 111 9.67 10.17 8.50
CA ASN A 111 8.93 9.43 9.54
C ASN A 111 7.90 8.43 8.96
N THR A 112 7.30 8.77 7.82
CA THR A 112 6.30 7.93 7.13
C THR A 112 6.98 6.73 6.46
N GLY A 113 8.17 6.94 5.92
CA GLY A 113 8.98 5.96 5.19
C GLY A 113 9.19 4.66 5.97
N VAL A 114 9.51 4.78 7.27
CA VAL A 114 9.83 3.63 8.11
C VAL A 114 8.74 3.37 9.16
N TYR A 115 8.46 4.31 10.06
CA TYR A 115 7.65 4.01 11.24
C TYR A 115 6.19 3.70 10.98
N GLN A 116 5.54 4.38 10.03
CA GLN A 116 4.12 4.12 9.73
C GLN A 116 3.91 2.68 9.25
N ARG A 117 4.86 2.18 8.45
CA ARG A 117 4.82 0.84 7.83
C ARG A 117 5.22 -0.26 8.79
N SER A 118 6.19 0.01 9.68
CA SER A 118 6.67 -0.92 10.69
C SER A 118 5.58 -1.60 11.53
N SER A 119 4.47 -0.92 11.83
CA SER A 119 3.37 -1.52 12.59
C SER A 119 2.70 -2.71 11.89
N LYS A 120 2.74 -2.78 10.56
CA LYS A 120 2.20 -3.90 9.79
C LYS A 120 2.97 -5.20 10.08
N PHE A 121 4.29 -5.14 10.23
CA PHE A 121 5.12 -6.29 10.62
C PHE A 121 4.88 -6.76 12.05
N VAL A 122 4.56 -5.85 12.96
CA VAL A 122 4.18 -6.23 14.32
C VAL A 122 2.81 -6.90 14.32
N TYR A 123 1.89 -6.39 13.51
CA TYR A 123 0.51 -6.87 13.48
C TYR A 123 0.36 -8.20 12.71
N VAL A 124 1.16 -8.45 11.66
CA VAL A 124 1.15 -9.72 10.93
C VAL A 124 1.58 -10.90 11.81
N ASP A 125 2.50 -10.67 12.77
CA ASP A 125 2.96 -11.69 13.73
C ASP A 125 1.81 -12.23 14.62
N PHE A 126 0.68 -11.53 14.68
CA PHE A 126 -0.48 -11.97 15.48
C PHE A 126 -1.21 -13.14 14.80
N PHE A 127 -1.03 -13.26 13.48
CA PHE A 127 -1.66 -14.24 12.62
C PHE A 127 -0.64 -15.26 12.11
N TYR A 128 0.55 -14.78 11.71
CA TYR A 128 1.59 -15.60 11.12
C TYR A 128 2.95 -15.33 11.79
N PRO A 129 3.18 -15.83 13.01
CA PRO A 129 4.36 -15.47 13.82
C PRO A 129 5.71 -15.88 13.20
N ASN A 130 5.70 -16.84 12.27
CA ASN A 130 6.90 -17.39 11.63
C ASN A 130 6.97 -17.08 10.13
N VAL A 131 6.13 -16.15 9.62
CA VAL A 131 6.19 -15.77 8.20
C VAL A 131 7.49 -15.03 7.90
N SER A 132 8.06 -15.26 6.73
CA SER A 132 9.17 -14.44 6.26
C SER A 132 8.65 -13.03 5.92
N LYS A 133 9.14 -12.04 6.67
CA LYS A 133 8.70 -10.64 6.58
C LYS A 133 9.68 -9.87 5.71
N ILE A 134 9.15 -9.18 4.70
CA ILE A 134 9.96 -8.44 3.73
C ILE A 134 9.49 -6.99 3.66
N MET A 135 10.42 -6.06 3.85
CA MET A 135 10.23 -4.65 3.54
C MET A 135 10.88 -4.37 2.18
N LEU A 136 10.05 -4.25 1.14
CA LEU A 136 10.49 -4.05 -0.24
C LEU A 136 10.50 -2.56 -0.61
N TYR A 137 11.68 -2.04 -0.93
CA TYR A 137 11.85 -0.68 -1.44
C TYR A 137 11.86 -0.67 -2.96
N ASN A 138 10.69 -0.46 -3.55
CA ASN A 138 10.53 -0.27 -4.99
C ASN A 138 10.77 1.20 -5.38
N LEU A 139 12.00 1.66 -5.14
CA LEU A 139 12.35 3.08 -5.33
C LEU A 139 12.29 3.46 -6.80
N GLN A 140 11.50 4.49 -7.10
CA GLN A 140 11.36 5.01 -8.46
C GLN A 140 12.15 6.30 -8.70
N ILE A 141 12.82 6.80 -7.67
CA ILE A 141 13.65 8.00 -7.69
C ILE A 141 15.02 7.69 -7.06
N GLU A 142 16.00 8.57 -7.29
CA GLU A 142 17.34 8.39 -6.73
C GLU A 142 17.32 8.38 -5.20
N GLN A 143 17.91 7.32 -4.62
CA GLN A 143 18.07 7.18 -3.18
C GLN A 143 19.01 8.26 -2.62
N LYS A 144 18.66 8.83 -1.48
CA LYS A 144 19.54 9.75 -0.77
C LYS A 144 20.86 9.08 -0.39
N LYS A 145 21.98 9.75 -0.68
CA LYS A 145 23.35 9.27 -0.38
C LYS A 145 23.59 9.04 1.12
N GLU A 146 23.17 9.98 1.95
CA GLU A 146 23.38 9.89 3.41
C GLU A 146 22.08 9.62 4.17
N ALA A 147 22.03 8.47 4.84
CA ALA A 147 20.92 8.08 5.69
C ALA A 147 20.83 8.95 6.94
N THR A 148 19.61 9.36 7.30
CA THR A 148 19.36 10.05 8.57
C THR A 148 19.37 9.09 9.77
N LEU A 149 19.56 9.62 10.99
CA LEU A 149 19.45 8.82 12.22
C LEU A 149 18.08 8.13 12.36
N THR A 150 17.01 8.78 11.92
CA THR A 150 15.65 8.21 11.90
C THR A 150 15.59 6.96 11.04
N TYR A 151 16.18 7.04 9.85
CA TYR A 151 16.25 5.93 8.94
C TYR A 151 17.13 4.79 9.47
N ILE A 152 18.31 5.10 10.01
CA ILE A 152 19.22 4.12 10.61
C ILE A 152 18.50 3.36 11.72
N PHE A 153 17.89 4.08 12.67
CA PHE A 153 17.17 3.49 13.79
C PHE A 153 15.99 2.63 13.34
N GLY A 154 15.18 3.12 12.39
CA GLY A 154 14.07 2.36 11.83
C GLY A 154 14.54 1.07 11.13
N THR A 155 15.64 1.13 10.39
CA THR A 155 16.24 -0.03 9.72
C THR A 155 16.77 -1.05 10.73
N LYS A 156 17.50 -0.61 11.76
CA LYS A 156 17.97 -1.49 12.84
C LYS A 156 16.80 -2.18 13.55
N MET A 157 15.70 -1.47 13.81
CA MET A 157 14.49 -2.06 14.41
C MET A 157 13.85 -3.11 13.50
N LEU A 158 13.76 -2.87 12.19
CA LEU A 158 13.27 -3.87 11.23
C LEU A 158 14.14 -5.12 11.25
N LYS A 159 15.47 -4.98 11.18
CA LYS A 159 16.40 -6.12 11.29
C LYS A 159 16.31 -6.83 12.64
N THR A 160 16.13 -6.12 13.75
CA THR A 160 15.91 -6.73 15.08
C THR A 160 14.67 -7.60 15.12
N LEU A 161 13.64 -7.30 14.32
CA LEU A 161 12.41 -8.09 14.21
C LEU A 161 12.44 -9.13 13.09
N ASP A 162 13.64 -9.47 12.60
CA ASP A 162 13.87 -10.43 11.52
C ASP A 162 13.12 -10.06 10.23
N VAL A 163 12.97 -8.76 9.96
CA VAL A 163 12.42 -8.26 8.70
C VAL A 163 13.56 -8.09 7.69
N GLU A 164 13.48 -8.83 6.59
CA GLU A 164 14.40 -8.70 5.47
C GLU A 164 14.09 -7.43 4.67
N ILE A 165 15.13 -6.79 4.14
CA ILE A 165 15.01 -5.51 3.43
C ILE A 165 15.58 -5.65 2.03
N LEU A 166 14.73 -5.45 1.02
CA LEU A 166 15.07 -5.57 -0.39
C LEU A 166 14.97 -4.21 -1.11
N GLY A 167 15.67 -4.05 -2.24
CA GLY A 167 15.57 -2.88 -3.11
C GLY A 167 16.32 -1.63 -2.60
N LYS A 168 17.27 -1.80 -1.67
CA LYS A 168 18.07 -0.71 -1.10
C LYS A 168 19.57 -0.91 -1.26
N LYS A 169 20.26 0.18 -1.57
CA LYS A 169 21.73 0.21 -1.58
C LYS A 169 22.29 0.26 -0.15
N GLU A 170 23.46 -0.37 0.02
CA GLU A 170 24.25 -0.36 1.26
C GLU A 170 23.53 -0.91 2.50
N ILE A 171 22.49 -1.72 2.30
CA ILE A 171 21.70 -2.24 3.43
C ILE A 171 22.52 -3.20 4.32
N ASP A 172 23.59 -3.77 3.79
CA ASP A 172 24.55 -4.65 4.48
C ASP A 172 25.63 -3.90 5.28
N ASP A 173 25.62 -2.56 5.28
CA ASP A 173 26.51 -1.78 6.14
C ASP A 173 26.19 -2.05 7.62
N LYS A 174 27.23 -2.27 8.42
CA LYS A 174 27.17 -2.54 9.87
C LYS A 174 26.37 -1.50 10.63
N LYS A 175 26.30 -0.25 10.16
CA LYS A 175 25.46 0.80 10.78
C LYS A 175 23.97 0.41 10.85
N TYR A 176 23.53 -0.53 10.02
CA TYR A 176 22.16 -1.05 9.96
C TYR A 176 21.96 -2.39 10.67
N ASP A 177 23.00 -2.97 11.26
CA ASP A 177 22.89 -4.25 11.98
C ASP A 177 21.81 -4.18 13.06
N ALA A 178 21.12 -5.31 13.29
CA ALA A 178 20.12 -5.41 14.33
C ALA A 178 20.65 -4.91 15.68
N PHE A 179 19.78 -4.32 16.50
CA PHE A 179 20.09 -4.11 17.91
C PHE A 179 20.38 -5.45 18.59
N THR A 180 21.37 -5.44 19.47
CA THR A 180 21.79 -6.59 20.26
C THR A 180 21.36 -6.51 21.72
N SER A 181 20.96 -5.32 22.19
CA SER A 181 20.49 -5.09 23.56
C SER A 181 19.50 -3.93 23.66
N VAL A 182 18.69 -3.96 24.73
CA VAL A 182 17.78 -2.86 25.10
C VAL A 182 18.53 -1.54 25.27
N ASP A 183 19.73 -1.57 25.87
CA ASP A 183 20.48 -0.35 26.15
C ASP A 183 21.04 0.30 24.88
N GLU A 184 21.42 -0.49 23.87
CA GLU A 184 21.82 0.00 22.55
C GLU A 184 20.67 0.77 21.88
N LEU A 185 19.45 0.19 21.90
CA LEU A 185 18.25 0.80 21.34
C LEU A 185 17.93 2.13 22.02
N ILE A 186 17.93 2.15 23.36
CA ILE A 186 17.65 3.35 24.16
C ILE A 186 18.69 4.44 23.88
N LYS A 187 19.98 4.08 23.88
CA LYS A 187 21.09 5.02 23.65
C LYS A 187 20.96 5.69 22.29
N LEU A 188 20.75 4.91 21.22
CA LEU A 188 20.61 5.48 19.88
C LEU A 188 19.34 6.33 19.74
N LYS A 189 18.22 5.92 20.33
CA LYS A 189 17.00 6.73 20.24
C LYS A 189 17.12 8.05 20.99
N ASN A 190 17.75 8.03 22.16
CA ASN A 190 17.91 9.22 23.00
C ASN A 190 18.98 10.18 22.47
N SER A 191 19.94 9.72 21.67
CA SER A 191 20.94 10.60 21.04
C SER A 191 20.39 11.40 19.85
N MET A 192 19.18 11.10 19.37
CA MET A 192 18.59 11.82 18.25
C MET A 192 18.18 13.25 18.62
N PRO A 193 18.24 14.22 17.69
CA PRO A 193 17.77 15.58 17.91
C PRO A 193 16.31 15.65 18.38
N GLU A 194 15.99 16.67 19.16
CA GLU A 194 14.61 16.94 19.59
C GLU A 194 13.70 17.33 18.42
N THR A 195 12.41 17.01 18.54
CA THR A 195 11.45 17.50 17.56
C THR A 195 11.21 18.99 17.79
N LYS A 196 11.12 19.76 16.70
CA LYS A 196 10.79 21.19 16.78
C LYS A 196 9.36 21.44 17.27
N ASN A 197 8.46 20.49 17.05
CA ASN A 197 7.04 20.58 17.41
C ASN A 197 6.55 19.25 17.99
N GLY A 198 5.82 19.33 19.10
CA GLY A 198 5.21 18.18 19.76
C GLY A 198 6.11 17.51 20.80
N VAL A 199 5.83 16.23 21.06
CA VAL A 199 6.53 15.44 22.09
C VAL A 199 7.75 14.77 21.47
N THR A 200 8.94 15.06 21.99
CA THR A 200 10.16 14.34 21.62
C THR A 200 10.09 12.93 22.19
N VAL A 201 10.31 11.93 21.34
CA VAL A 201 10.30 10.53 21.77
C VAL A 201 11.64 10.16 22.39
N ARG A 202 11.58 9.79 23.67
CA ARG A 202 12.68 9.35 24.52
C ARG A 202 12.28 8.07 25.25
N LEU A 203 13.28 7.27 25.57
CA LEU A 203 13.13 6.08 26.38
C LEU A 203 13.82 6.27 27.71
N SER A 204 13.12 5.96 28.81
CA SER A 204 13.68 5.96 30.16
C SER A 204 13.57 4.57 30.76
N LYS A 205 14.71 3.94 31.06
CA LYS A 205 14.77 2.62 31.68
C LYS A 205 14.80 2.76 33.19
N LYS A 206 13.82 2.19 33.86
CA LYS A 206 13.73 2.04 35.31
C LYS A 206 13.93 0.58 35.69
N GLN A 207 13.93 0.28 36.99
CA GLN A 207 14.10 -1.10 37.47
C GLN A 207 13.00 -2.03 36.93
N ASN A 208 11.74 -1.57 36.91
CA ASN A 208 10.58 -2.39 36.56
C ASN A 208 9.77 -1.88 35.36
N SER A 209 10.24 -0.85 34.67
CA SER A 209 9.55 -0.33 33.49
C SER A 209 10.50 0.33 32.50
N ILE A 210 10.09 0.39 31.24
CA ILE A 210 10.60 1.33 30.26
C ILE A 210 9.49 2.28 29.88
N GLU A 211 9.74 3.57 30.05
CA GLU A 211 8.81 4.64 29.67
C GLU A 211 9.20 5.18 28.29
N ILE A 212 8.20 5.32 27.41
CA ILE A 212 8.37 5.86 26.06
C ILE A 212 7.52 7.13 25.95
N SER A 213 8.14 8.30 25.92
CA SER A 213 7.40 9.53 25.65
C SER A 213 6.93 9.55 24.20
N SER A 214 5.66 9.76 23.91
CA SER A 214 5.18 9.87 22.52
C SER A 214 3.77 10.41 22.43
N LYS A 215 3.56 11.46 21.62
CA LYS A 215 2.21 11.96 21.31
C LYS A 215 1.45 10.96 20.44
N LEU A 216 0.39 10.35 20.98
CA LEU A 216 -0.51 9.45 20.25
C LEU A 216 -1.84 10.11 19.84
N GLU A 217 -2.19 11.24 20.47
CA GLU A 217 -3.41 11.99 20.19
C GLU A 217 -3.42 12.65 18.80
N LYS A 218 -4.56 12.57 18.13
CA LYS A 218 -4.93 13.35 16.95
C LYS A 218 -6.44 13.63 17.00
N SER A 219 -6.82 14.90 16.96
CA SER A 219 -8.23 15.34 17.02
C SER A 219 -8.99 14.83 18.25
N GLY A 220 -8.35 14.87 19.42
CA GLY A 220 -8.89 14.46 20.72
C GLY A 220 -8.94 12.94 20.94
N LYS A 221 -8.47 12.14 19.99
CA LYS A 221 -8.54 10.67 20.03
C LYS A 221 -7.20 10.02 19.72
N LEU A 222 -7.05 8.75 20.03
CA LEU A 222 -5.93 7.93 19.61
C LEU A 222 -5.91 7.81 18.08
N GLY A 223 -4.93 8.43 17.40
CA GLY A 223 -4.93 8.51 15.94
C GLY A 223 -3.69 9.08 15.25
N SER A 224 -2.59 9.33 15.96
CA SER A 224 -1.33 9.74 15.31
C SER A 224 -0.63 8.54 14.69
N ASP A 225 -0.92 8.21 13.42
CA ASP A 225 -0.41 7.01 12.74
C ASP A 225 1.12 6.83 12.79
N PRO A 226 1.95 7.85 12.49
CA PRO A 226 3.40 7.69 12.57
C PRO A 226 3.89 7.42 14.00
N SER A 227 3.28 8.09 14.99
CA SER A 227 3.63 7.88 16.40
C SER A 227 3.23 6.49 16.88
N ILE A 228 2.03 6.05 16.52
CA ILE A 228 1.53 4.68 16.81
C ILE A 228 2.47 3.65 16.20
N GLY A 229 2.88 3.86 14.95
CA GLY A 229 3.81 2.99 14.25
C GLY A 229 5.15 2.88 14.96
N MET A 230 5.73 4.03 15.34
CA MET A 230 7.02 4.09 16.04
C MET A 230 6.96 3.46 17.44
N THR A 231 5.97 3.79 18.27
CA THR A 231 5.87 3.21 19.63
C THR A 231 5.64 1.72 19.59
N THR A 232 4.85 1.24 18.63
CA THR A 232 4.60 -0.18 18.38
C THR A 232 5.89 -0.93 18.07
N ILE A 233 6.66 -0.48 17.07
CA ILE A 233 7.88 -1.20 16.68
C ILE A 233 8.96 -1.14 17.77
N ILE A 234 9.11 0.01 18.44
CA ILE A 234 10.02 0.13 19.59
C ILE A 234 9.65 -0.90 20.66
N SER A 235 8.36 -0.96 21.03
CA SER A 235 7.89 -1.89 22.06
C SER A 235 8.12 -3.35 21.66
N ASN A 236 7.89 -3.72 20.40
CA ASN A 236 8.15 -5.08 19.93
C ASN A 236 9.65 -5.40 19.95
N CYS A 237 10.52 -4.46 19.58
CA CYS A 237 11.98 -4.64 19.68
C CYS A 237 12.41 -4.83 21.14
N LEU A 238 11.86 -4.06 22.08
CA LEU A 238 12.13 -4.24 23.51
C LEU A 238 11.78 -5.67 23.98
N ARG A 239 10.61 -6.19 23.57
CA ARG A 239 10.21 -7.58 23.87
C ARG A 239 11.17 -8.59 23.24
N LYS A 240 11.51 -8.44 21.96
CA LYS A 240 12.45 -9.32 21.23
C LYS A 240 13.85 -9.32 21.84
N LEU A 241 14.30 -8.19 22.38
CA LEU A 241 15.58 -8.02 23.07
C LEU A 241 15.55 -8.49 24.55
N GLY A 242 14.46 -9.12 24.99
CA GLY A 242 14.35 -9.74 26.31
C GLY A 242 13.79 -8.85 27.42
N TRP A 243 13.23 -7.67 27.13
CA TRP A 243 12.53 -6.89 28.14
C TRP A 243 11.17 -7.50 28.44
N ASP A 244 11.01 -8.06 29.63
CA ASP A 244 9.81 -8.78 30.10
C ASP A 244 8.95 -7.96 31.07
N LYS A 245 9.41 -6.77 31.48
CA LYS A 245 8.70 -5.90 32.44
C LYS A 245 7.83 -4.85 31.74
N ASP A 246 7.31 -3.89 32.48
CA ASP A 246 6.36 -2.91 31.95
C ASP A 246 6.95 -2.06 30.81
N ILE A 247 6.13 -1.82 29.78
CA ILE A 247 6.36 -0.79 28.77
C ILE A 247 5.22 0.21 28.88
N ILE A 248 5.53 1.47 29.17
CA ILE A 248 4.54 2.50 29.48
C ILE A 248 4.71 3.67 28.50
N ILE A 249 3.66 4.00 27.75
CA ILE A 249 3.67 5.21 26.92
C ILE A 249 3.25 6.39 27.78
N THR A 250 4.12 7.40 27.85
CA THR A 250 3.91 8.66 28.59
C THR A 250 3.75 9.82 27.61
N GLN A 251 3.26 10.97 28.08
CA GLN A 251 3.08 12.18 27.24
C GLN A 251 2.27 11.92 25.95
N HIS A 252 1.26 11.04 26.02
CA HIS A 252 0.44 10.66 24.86
C HIS A 252 -0.61 11.71 24.46
N ASN A 253 -0.85 12.71 25.32
CA ASN A 253 -1.79 13.82 25.15
C ASN A 253 -3.25 13.37 24.93
N LEU A 254 -3.61 12.16 25.33
CA LEU A 254 -4.99 11.70 25.27
C LEU A 254 -5.73 12.32 26.46
N PRO A 255 -6.82 13.06 26.25
CA PRO A 255 -7.44 13.86 27.31
C PRO A 255 -8.17 13.01 28.36
N ASN A 256 -8.68 11.83 28.00
CA ASN A 256 -9.45 10.97 28.90
C ASN A 256 -9.59 9.54 28.36
N GLN A 257 -10.22 8.67 29.16
CA GLN A 257 -10.45 7.26 28.83
C GLN A 257 -11.30 7.07 27.56
N GLN A 258 -12.21 8.00 27.23
CA GLN A 258 -13.03 7.93 26.02
C GLN A 258 -12.21 8.11 24.73
N SER A 259 -11.00 8.66 24.83
CA SER A 259 -10.06 8.77 23.69
C SER A 259 -9.42 7.44 23.28
N VAL A 260 -9.60 6.38 24.07
CA VAL A 260 -8.99 5.05 23.89
C VAL A 260 -10.04 4.03 23.41
N GLY A 261 -10.28 4.01 22.09
CA GLY A 261 -11.30 3.15 21.49
C GLY A 261 -10.86 1.70 21.26
N LYS A 262 -11.74 0.73 21.52
CA LYS A 262 -11.47 -0.72 21.39
C LYS A 262 -11.03 -1.18 19.99
N ASN A 263 -11.52 -0.51 18.94
CA ASN A 263 -11.26 -0.95 17.56
C ASN A 263 -9.93 -0.41 16.98
N ASN A 264 -9.20 0.43 17.70
CA ASN A 264 -7.97 1.02 17.20
C ASN A 264 -6.84 -0.02 17.09
N LYS A 265 -6.06 0.02 16.00
CA LYS A 265 -4.93 -0.90 15.76
C LYS A 265 -3.91 -0.90 16.91
N PHE A 266 -3.61 0.27 17.48
CA PHE A 266 -2.68 0.39 18.60
C PHE A 266 -3.18 -0.38 19.82
N ILE A 267 -4.49 -0.40 20.08
CA ILE A 267 -5.05 -1.13 21.23
C ILE A 267 -4.90 -2.63 21.07
N GLN A 268 -5.15 -3.15 19.87
CA GLN A 268 -4.91 -4.56 19.57
C GLN A 268 -3.44 -4.93 19.79
N ILE A 269 -2.53 -4.05 19.36
CA ILE A 269 -1.09 -4.24 19.54
C ILE A 269 -0.67 -4.14 21.00
N ALA A 270 -1.22 -3.16 21.72
CA ALA A 270 -0.95 -2.96 23.14
C ALA A 270 -1.37 -4.16 23.98
N ASN A 271 -2.50 -4.80 23.66
CA ASN A 271 -2.92 -6.04 24.32
C ASN A 271 -1.94 -7.19 24.08
N LYS A 272 -1.40 -7.33 22.86
CA LYS A 272 -0.44 -8.40 22.54
C LYS A 272 0.94 -8.19 23.17
N LEU A 273 1.42 -6.96 23.20
CA LEU A 273 2.77 -6.60 23.69
C LEU A 273 2.78 -6.19 25.17
N ASP A 274 1.63 -6.22 25.85
CA ASP A 274 1.43 -5.70 27.20
C ASP A 274 1.98 -4.26 27.36
N ILE A 275 1.52 -3.37 26.48
CA ILE A 275 1.84 -1.94 26.54
C ILE A 275 0.79 -1.24 27.39
N LYS A 276 1.23 -0.36 28.29
CA LYS A 276 0.38 0.46 29.15
C LYS A 276 0.38 1.92 28.68
N LEU A 277 -0.69 2.64 29.00
CA LEU A 277 -0.75 4.10 28.87
C LEU A 277 -0.69 4.71 30.27
N GLU A 278 0.12 5.75 30.43
CA GLU A 278 0.16 6.51 31.67
C GLU A 278 -1.24 7.06 32.03
N ASN A 279 -1.72 6.79 33.25
CA ASN A 279 -3.00 7.26 33.77
C ASN A 279 -4.26 6.83 32.97
N LEU A 280 -4.14 5.89 32.03
CA LEU A 280 -5.27 5.38 31.23
C LEU A 280 -5.26 3.86 31.16
N HIS A 281 -6.44 3.26 31.07
CA HIS A 281 -6.56 1.81 30.93
C HIS A 281 -6.64 1.43 29.45
N ILE A 282 -5.85 0.44 29.06
CA ILE A 282 -6.00 -0.22 27.75
C ILE A 282 -7.21 -1.16 27.85
N PRO A 283 -8.26 -0.96 27.04
CA PRO A 283 -9.38 -1.89 27.06
C PRO A 283 -8.94 -3.25 26.51
N GLN A 284 -9.43 -4.30 27.16
CA GLN A 284 -9.23 -5.67 26.69
C GLN A 284 -10.00 -5.89 25.39
N VAL A 285 -9.31 -6.42 24.38
CA VAL A 285 -9.89 -6.68 23.06
C VAL A 285 -9.68 -8.14 22.68
N LYS A 286 -10.71 -8.78 22.13
CA LYS A 286 -10.56 -10.09 21.53
C LYS A 286 -9.74 -9.94 20.24
N PRO A 287 -8.72 -10.78 20.00
CA PRO A 287 -8.01 -10.80 18.73
C PRO A 287 -9.00 -10.98 17.57
N LYS A 288 -8.74 -10.32 16.44
CA LYS A 288 -9.47 -10.65 15.21
C LYS A 288 -9.04 -12.05 14.77
N ASN A 289 -9.97 -12.87 14.29
CA ASN A 289 -9.68 -14.24 13.85
C ASN A 289 -9.09 -14.32 12.44
N THR A 290 -9.12 -13.22 11.69
CA THR A 290 -8.77 -13.19 10.27
C THR A 290 -8.01 -11.91 9.96
N TYR A 291 -6.93 -12.03 9.20
CA TYR A 291 -6.06 -10.91 8.86
C TYR A 291 -6.56 -10.14 7.63
N TRP A 292 -7.01 -10.88 6.61
CA TRP A 292 -7.43 -10.36 5.31
C TRP A 292 -8.80 -10.92 4.90
N TYR A 293 -9.31 -10.47 3.76
CA TYR A 293 -10.45 -11.04 3.03
C TYR A 293 -10.30 -10.74 1.54
N TYR A 294 -10.95 -11.52 0.68
CA TYR A 294 -11.00 -11.21 -0.76
C TYR A 294 -11.80 -9.94 -0.99
N GLU A 295 -11.23 -9.01 -1.75
CA GLU A 295 -11.94 -7.77 -2.03
C GLU A 295 -13.03 -8.04 -3.06
N GLU A 296 -14.26 -7.68 -2.70
CA GLU A 296 -15.47 -7.92 -3.50
C GLU A 296 -16.33 -6.64 -3.62
N ASN A 297 -16.01 -5.59 -2.85
CA ASN A 297 -16.87 -4.42 -2.67
C ASN A 297 -16.14 -3.08 -2.83
N GLY A 298 -14.84 -3.09 -3.09
CA GLY A 298 -14.03 -1.88 -3.27
C GLY A 298 -14.00 -1.40 -4.72
N GLU A 299 -14.18 -0.09 -4.93
CA GLU A 299 -14.13 0.54 -6.25
C GLU A 299 -12.77 0.36 -6.96
N LYS A 300 -11.69 0.16 -6.18
CA LYS A 300 -10.35 -0.16 -6.69
C LYS A 300 -10.34 -1.35 -7.65
N ILE A 301 -11.26 -2.31 -7.52
CA ILE A 301 -11.32 -3.47 -8.42
C ILE A 301 -11.52 -3.00 -9.88
N GLY A 302 -12.43 -2.07 -10.12
CA GLY A 302 -12.75 -1.59 -11.47
C GLY A 302 -11.59 -0.82 -12.10
N THR A 303 -10.95 0.07 -11.34
CA THR A 303 -9.83 0.87 -11.85
C THR A 303 -8.54 0.07 -12.00
N ILE A 304 -8.23 -0.86 -11.09
CA ILE A 304 -7.10 -1.79 -11.23
C ILE A 304 -7.28 -2.69 -12.46
N PHE A 305 -8.48 -3.24 -12.65
CA PHE A 305 -8.78 -4.07 -13.82
C PHE A 305 -8.56 -3.28 -15.12
N LEU A 306 -9.10 -2.07 -15.21
CA LEU A 306 -8.93 -1.22 -16.40
C LEU A 306 -7.45 -0.89 -16.64
N ASP A 307 -6.71 -0.52 -15.60
CA ASP A 307 -5.28 -0.20 -15.70
C ASP A 307 -4.48 -1.40 -16.25
N ILE A 308 -4.67 -2.60 -15.68
CA ILE A 308 -4.01 -3.82 -16.16
C ILE A 308 -4.39 -4.14 -17.61
N VAL A 309 -5.68 -4.04 -17.96
CA VAL A 309 -6.16 -4.33 -19.32
C VAL A 309 -5.55 -3.37 -20.33
N VAL A 310 -5.48 -2.07 -20.02
CA VAL A 310 -4.85 -1.08 -20.88
C VAL A 310 -3.35 -1.36 -21.03
N ASP A 311 -2.65 -1.60 -19.92
CA ASP A 311 -1.19 -1.84 -19.89
C ASP A 311 -0.78 -3.13 -20.64
N GLU A 312 -1.64 -4.15 -20.68
CA GLU A 312 -1.29 -5.45 -21.29
C GLU A 312 -1.91 -5.69 -22.67
N PHE A 313 -3.03 -5.03 -23.00
CA PHE A 313 -3.80 -5.29 -24.21
C PHE A 313 -3.99 -4.06 -25.09
N SER A 314 -3.18 -3.01 -24.93
CA SER A 314 -3.21 -1.84 -25.80
C SER A 314 -1.85 -1.15 -25.89
N GLU A 315 -1.78 -0.07 -26.69
CA GLU A 315 -0.63 0.83 -26.76
C GLU A 315 -0.74 2.01 -25.77
N GLY A 316 -1.83 2.09 -25.00
CA GLY A 316 -1.99 3.09 -23.96
C GLY A 316 -1.14 2.79 -22.75
N PHE A 317 -0.86 3.81 -21.95
CA PHE A 317 -0.08 3.64 -20.73
C PHE A 317 -0.53 4.55 -19.60
N THR A 318 -0.33 4.06 -18.38
CA THR A 318 -0.68 4.77 -17.15
C THR A 318 0.36 5.85 -16.84
N ILE A 319 -0.08 7.10 -16.76
CA ILE A 319 0.79 8.24 -16.40
C ILE A 319 0.59 8.70 -14.95
N TYR A 320 -0.50 8.31 -14.30
CA TYR A 320 -0.71 8.49 -12.87
C TYR A 320 -1.79 7.52 -12.37
N HIS A 321 -1.68 7.09 -11.11
CA HIS A 321 -2.66 6.22 -10.48
C HIS A 321 -2.69 6.42 -8.95
N ASN A 322 -3.85 6.20 -8.35
CA ASN A 322 -4.12 6.34 -6.92
C ASN A 322 -5.36 5.52 -6.50
N HIS A 323 -5.58 4.36 -7.11
CA HIS A 323 -6.79 3.53 -6.99
C HIS A 323 -7.38 3.47 -5.57
N ALA A 324 -8.37 4.31 -5.24
CA ALA A 324 -9.17 4.25 -4.02
C ALA A 324 -8.45 3.78 -2.74
N GLY A 325 -7.48 4.57 -2.28
CA GLY A 325 -6.76 4.32 -1.03
C GLY A 325 -5.50 3.46 -1.14
N CYS A 326 -5.19 2.95 -2.34
CA CYS A 326 -3.89 2.38 -2.71
C CYS A 326 -2.74 3.39 -2.62
N GLU A 327 -1.51 2.90 -2.77
CA GLU A 327 -0.31 3.74 -2.85
C GLU A 327 -0.47 4.78 -3.96
N ARG A 328 -0.40 6.07 -3.57
CA ARG A 328 -0.42 7.18 -4.52
C ARG A 328 0.80 7.13 -5.44
N GLY A 329 0.62 6.92 -6.73
CA GLY A 329 1.65 6.88 -7.76
C GLY A 329 2.42 8.18 -7.98
N TYR A 330 3.47 8.11 -8.82
CA TYR A 330 4.11 9.31 -9.37
C TYR A 330 3.38 9.72 -10.64
N PHE A 331 3.38 11.02 -10.95
CA PHE A 331 2.99 11.48 -12.27
C PHE A 331 4.18 11.33 -13.22
N LEU A 332 3.98 10.65 -14.34
CA LEU A 332 4.96 10.47 -15.40
C LEU A 332 4.83 11.59 -16.43
N THR A 333 5.87 12.38 -16.61
CA THR A 333 5.92 13.44 -17.63
C THR A 333 6.24 12.87 -19.02
N SER A 334 6.05 13.68 -20.06
CA SER A 334 6.36 13.29 -21.45
C SER A 334 7.84 12.97 -21.69
N ASP A 335 8.75 13.46 -20.85
CA ASP A 335 10.17 13.13 -20.84
C ASP A 335 10.54 12.01 -19.83
N ASN A 336 9.55 11.23 -19.39
CA ASN A 336 9.67 10.10 -18.47
C ASN A 336 10.20 10.44 -17.07
N LYS A 337 10.10 11.70 -16.64
CA LYS A 337 10.40 12.08 -15.25
C LYS A 337 9.23 11.73 -14.34
N LYS A 338 9.55 11.28 -13.13
CA LYS A 338 8.57 10.91 -12.11
C LYS A 338 8.43 12.05 -11.10
N LEU A 339 7.22 12.61 -11.02
CA LEU A 339 6.91 13.75 -10.16
C LEU A 339 5.98 13.34 -9.02
N ALA A 340 6.35 13.68 -7.80
CA ALA A 340 5.45 13.56 -6.66
C ALA A 340 4.33 14.58 -6.83
N VAL A 341 3.08 14.11 -6.88
CA VAL A 341 1.93 15.00 -7.01
C VAL A 341 1.70 15.71 -5.66
N GLU A 342 1.44 17.01 -5.69
CA GLU A 342 1.27 17.79 -4.47
C GLU A 342 -0.05 17.45 -3.76
N LYS A 343 -0.08 17.59 -2.43
CA LYS A 343 -1.30 17.34 -1.65
C LYS A 343 -2.24 18.56 -1.59
N TYR A 344 -1.69 19.75 -1.78
CA TYR A 344 -2.42 21.00 -1.62
C TYR A 344 -2.07 21.94 -2.77
N THR A 345 -3.07 22.58 -3.36
CA THR A 345 -2.84 23.72 -4.26
C THR A 345 -2.29 24.92 -3.50
N ASN A 346 -2.67 25.06 -2.22
CA ASN A 346 -2.06 26.04 -1.32
C ASN A 346 -2.04 25.54 0.14
N ARG A 347 -0.86 25.11 0.60
CA ARG A 347 -0.67 24.55 1.95
C ARG A 347 -0.96 25.56 3.06
N ALA A 348 -0.61 26.83 2.87
CA ALA A 348 -0.78 27.87 3.90
C ALA A 348 -2.27 28.13 4.15
N LYS A 349 -3.06 28.35 3.09
CA LYS A 349 -4.51 28.54 3.17
C LYS A 349 -5.22 27.29 3.73
N TYR A 350 -4.81 26.09 3.30
CA TYR A 350 -5.36 24.84 3.86
C TYR A 350 -5.17 24.73 5.38
N LYS A 351 -3.96 25.05 5.85
CA LYS A 351 -3.66 25.04 7.29
C LYS A 351 -4.39 26.15 8.07
N ALA A 352 -4.72 27.26 7.41
CA ALA A 352 -5.54 28.34 7.98
C ALA A 352 -7.05 28.01 8.04
N GLY A 353 -7.48 26.88 7.47
CA GLY A 353 -8.86 26.39 7.57
C GLY A 353 -9.55 26.15 6.23
N ASP A 354 -9.01 26.67 5.13
CA ASP A 354 -9.62 26.56 3.80
C ASP A 354 -9.42 25.17 3.19
N LYS A 355 -10.38 24.28 3.43
CA LYS A 355 -10.32 22.89 2.97
C LYS A 355 -10.44 22.74 1.45
N SER A 356 -10.88 23.78 0.72
CA SER A 356 -10.93 23.77 -0.75
C SER A 356 -9.55 23.70 -1.41
N LYS A 357 -8.48 23.93 -0.64
CA LYS A 357 -7.09 23.89 -1.14
C LYS A 357 -6.45 22.52 -1.11
N ILE A 358 -7.22 21.47 -0.84
CA ILE A 358 -6.78 20.10 -1.07
C ILE A 358 -6.85 19.82 -2.57
N PHE A 359 -5.84 19.13 -3.08
CA PHE A 359 -5.80 18.72 -4.48
C PHE A 359 -6.82 17.58 -4.67
N ALA A 360 -7.78 17.73 -5.59
CA ALA A 360 -8.61 16.60 -6.02
C ALA A 360 -7.75 15.73 -6.93
N LEU A 361 -7.61 14.46 -6.57
CA LEU A 361 -6.73 13.53 -7.28
C LEU A 361 -7.57 12.52 -8.02
N PRO A 362 -7.32 12.30 -9.32
CA PRO A 362 -7.95 11.19 -10.02
C PRO A 362 -7.41 9.86 -9.52
N ASP A 363 -8.21 8.81 -9.70
CA ASP A 363 -7.79 7.44 -9.39
C ASP A 363 -6.85 6.88 -10.45
N LEU A 364 -7.03 7.27 -11.72
CA LEU A 364 -6.23 6.80 -12.83
C LEU A 364 -6.15 7.86 -13.93
N VAL A 365 -4.98 8.00 -14.53
CA VAL A 365 -4.78 8.85 -15.71
C VAL A 365 -4.04 8.06 -16.76
N LEU A 366 -4.67 7.91 -17.91
CA LEU A 366 -4.16 7.15 -19.04
C LEU A 366 -3.79 8.07 -20.18
N LYS A 367 -2.74 7.70 -20.92
CA LYS A 367 -2.31 8.36 -22.14
C LYS A 367 -2.60 7.48 -23.35
N ASP A 368 -3.37 8.02 -24.28
CA ASP A 368 -3.59 7.47 -25.61
C ASP A 368 -2.77 8.29 -26.62
N GLU A 369 -1.65 7.72 -27.06
CA GLU A 369 -0.73 8.37 -28.00
C GLU A 369 -1.35 8.57 -29.38
N LYS A 370 -2.16 7.61 -29.82
CA LYS A 370 -2.75 7.54 -31.15
C LYS A 370 -3.83 8.60 -31.35
N GLU A 371 -4.68 8.77 -30.34
CA GLU A 371 -5.74 9.78 -30.36
C GLU A 371 -5.27 11.14 -29.78
N LYS A 372 -4.02 11.24 -29.32
CA LYS A 372 -3.48 12.41 -28.62
C LYS A 372 -4.41 12.85 -27.49
N LEU A 373 -4.80 11.89 -26.65
CA LEU A 373 -5.79 12.07 -25.60
C LEU A 373 -5.20 11.64 -24.24
N ILE A 374 -5.37 12.48 -23.23
CA ILE A 374 -5.22 12.12 -21.82
C ILE A 374 -6.61 11.88 -21.24
N ILE A 375 -6.79 10.72 -20.62
CA ILE A 375 -8.07 10.29 -20.03
C ILE A 375 -7.91 10.35 -18.52
N ASN A 376 -8.63 11.27 -17.91
CA ASN A 376 -8.64 11.53 -16.48
C ASN A 376 -9.83 10.82 -15.83
N ILE A 377 -9.57 9.87 -14.93
CA ILE A 377 -10.54 8.86 -14.51
C ILE A 377 -10.78 8.94 -13.01
N GLU A 378 -12.05 9.02 -12.64
CA GLU A 378 -12.53 8.75 -11.28
C GLU A 378 -13.11 7.33 -11.21
N GLY A 379 -12.65 6.54 -10.26
CA GLY A 379 -13.23 5.25 -9.91
C GLY A 379 -14.28 5.42 -8.81
N GLU A 380 -15.41 4.74 -8.94
CA GLU A 380 -16.43 4.80 -7.89
C GLU A 380 -17.29 3.53 -7.88
N MET A 381 -17.95 3.25 -6.77
CA MET A 381 -18.95 2.19 -6.72
C MET A 381 -20.18 2.56 -7.56
N TYR A 382 -20.82 1.59 -8.21
CA TYR A 382 -22.00 1.81 -9.05
C TYR A 382 -23.11 2.58 -8.33
N LYS A 383 -23.36 2.23 -7.06
CA LYS A 383 -24.34 2.90 -6.18
C LYS A 383 -24.07 4.40 -5.95
N ASN A 384 -22.83 4.83 -6.15
CA ASN A 384 -22.35 6.19 -5.93
C ASN A 384 -22.03 6.91 -7.26
N SER A 385 -22.48 6.39 -8.40
CA SER A 385 -22.16 6.92 -9.74
C SER A 385 -22.35 8.44 -9.90
N LEU A 386 -23.41 9.02 -9.32
CA LEU A 386 -23.65 10.46 -9.36
C LEU A 386 -22.59 11.27 -8.58
N LEU A 387 -22.05 10.70 -7.49
CA LEU A 387 -20.96 11.31 -6.74
C LEU A 387 -19.67 11.33 -7.57
N GLY A 388 -19.35 10.20 -8.20
CA GLY A 388 -18.22 10.09 -9.13
C GLY A 388 -18.28 11.11 -10.26
N ILE A 389 -19.46 11.30 -10.86
CA ILE A 389 -19.66 12.32 -11.91
C ILE A 389 -19.36 13.73 -11.39
N LYS A 390 -19.83 14.04 -10.17
CA LYS A 390 -19.60 15.35 -9.54
C LYS A 390 -18.12 15.57 -9.21
N GLN A 391 -17.38 14.53 -8.83
CA GLN A 391 -15.95 14.62 -8.53
C GLN A 391 -15.10 15.07 -9.73
N LEU A 392 -15.55 14.78 -10.96
CA LEU A 392 -14.86 15.22 -12.19
C LEU A 392 -14.72 16.75 -12.28
N GLU A 393 -15.63 17.53 -11.68
CA GLU A 393 -15.55 19.00 -11.64
C GLU A 393 -14.31 19.48 -10.85
N GLY A 394 -13.77 18.67 -9.96
CA GLY A 394 -12.62 19.03 -9.11
C GLY A 394 -11.25 18.92 -9.80
N PHE A 395 -11.17 18.32 -10.99
CA PHE A 395 -9.89 17.97 -11.61
C PHE A 395 -9.14 19.10 -12.32
N ASP A 396 -9.74 20.30 -12.43
CA ASP A 396 -9.14 21.45 -13.12
C ASP A 396 -7.69 21.71 -12.67
N ALA A 397 -7.44 21.74 -11.35
CA ALA A 397 -6.10 21.98 -10.82
C ALA A 397 -5.10 20.86 -11.18
N PHE A 398 -5.54 19.60 -11.23
CA PHE A 398 -4.69 18.48 -11.68
C PHE A 398 -4.32 18.63 -13.14
N GLU A 399 -5.30 19.00 -13.95
CA GLU A 399 -5.13 19.19 -15.38
C GLU A 399 -4.20 20.36 -15.68
N GLU A 400 -4.39 21.51 -15.05
CA GLU A 400 -3.54 22.69 -15.24
C GLU A 400 -2.09 22.46 -14.80
N GLU A 401 -1.87 21.96 -13.57
CA GLU A 401 -0.53 21.86 -12.97
C GLU A 401 0.29 20.68 -13.51
N TYR A 402 -0.37 19.62 -13.98
CA TYR A 402 0.30 18.40 -14.45
C TYR A 402 0.02 18.09 -15.91
N ILE A 403 -1.24 17.86 -16.30
CA ILE A 403 -1.54 17.35 -17.65
C ILE A 403 -1.20 18.38 -18.73
N SER A 404 -1.80 19.57 -18.68
CA SER A 404 -1.58 20.66 -19.65
C SER A 404 -0.12 21.13 -19.67
N LYS A 405 0.56 21.09 -18.51
CA LYS A 405 1.96 21.48 -18.40
C LYS A 405 2.92 20.49 -19.07
N TYR A 406 2.71 19.19 -18.89
CA TYR A 406 3.64 18.16 -19.36
C TYR A 406 3.20 17.45 -20.66
N TYR A 407 1.93 17.60 -21.04
CA TYR A 407 1.33 17.06 -22.27
C TYR A 407 0.50 18.13 -23.01
N PRO A 408 1.07 19.30 -23.36
CA PRO A 408 0.33 20.45 -23.92
C PRO A 408 -0.31 20.18 -25.29
N SER A 409 0.14 19.16 -26.01
CA SER A 409 -0.38 18.76 -27.33
C SER A 409 -1.51 17.73 -27.26
N PHE A 410 -1.92 17.32 -26.06
CA PHE A 410 -2.96 16.32 -25.86
C PHE A 410 -4.28 16.98 -25.45
N ASN A 411 -5.38 16.48 -26.00
CA ASN A 411 -6.70 16.79 -25.47
C ASN A 411 -6.91 16.09 -24.12
N ILE A 412 -7.80 16.62 -23.29
CA ILE A 412 -8.14 16.04 -22.00
C ILE A 412 -9.60 15.60 -22.02
N SER A 413 -9.87 14.38 -21.58
CA SER A 413 -11.22 13.87 -21.35
C SER A 413 -11.36 13.41 -19.91
N ARG A 414 -12.52 13.66 -19.31
CA ARG A 414 -12.88 13.20 -17.96
C ARG A 414 -13.93 12.11 -18.05
N THR A 415 -13.76 11.04 -17.29
CA THR A 415 -14.76 9.96 -17.26
C THR A 415 -14.80 9.24 -15.91
N VAL A 416 -15.95 8.63 -15.64
CA VAL A 416 -16.14 7.75 -14.48
C VAL A 416 -16.05 6.29 -14.92
N VAL A 417 -15.37 5.51 -14.10
CA VAL A 417 -15.33 4.04 -14.15
C VAL A 417 -16.02 3.49 -12.91
N LEU A 418 -16.95 2.56 -13.10
CA LEU A 418 -17.73 2.01 -12.00
C LEU A 418 -17.44 0.54 -11.73
N TYR A 419 -17.53 0.16 -10.46
CA TYR A 419 -17.54 -1.24 -10.03
C TYR A 419 -18.80 -1.57 -9.23
N GLY A 420 -19.30 -2.80 -9.36
CA GLY A 420 -20.26 -3.38 -8.43
C GLY A 420 -21.75 -3.25 -8.82
N SER A 421 -22.07 -3.11 -10.11
CA SER A 421 -23.45 -3.29 -10.58
C SER A 421 -23.84 -4.77 -10.55
N GLU A 422 -25.09 -5.07 -10.22
CA GLU A 422 -25.70 -6.40 -10.40
C GLU A 422 -26.46 -6.51 -11.75
N ASP A 423 -26.75 -5.37 -12.40
CA ASP A 423 -27.44 -5.34 -13.69
C ASP A 423 -26.46 -5.17 -14.87
N ASN A 424 -26.91 -5.57 -16.06
CA ASN A 424 -26.15 -5.47 -17.31
C ASN A 424 -26.52 -4.22 -18.13
N LYS A 425 -26.94 -3.13 -17.47
CA LYS A 425 -27.27 -1.87 -18.18
C LYS A 425 -26.00 -1.21 -18.66
N LYS A 426 -25.98 -0.85 -19.95
CA LYS A 426 -24.84 -0.12 -20.53
C LYS A 426 -24.70 1.25 -19.86
N PRO A 427 -23.47 1.68 -19.55
CA PRO A 427 -23.22 3.01 -19.03
C PRO A 427 -23.59 4.09 -20.04
N ILE A 428 -23.99 5.26 -19.51
CA ILE A 428 -24.39 6.44 -20.28
C ILE A 428 -23.70 7.70 -19.75
N GLY A 429 -23.76 8.78 -20.52
CA GLY A 429 -23.21 10.07 -20.12
C GLY A 429 -21.68 10.01 -19.93
N GLN A 430 -21.20 10.51 -18.80
CA GLN A 430 -19.77 10.60 -18.46
C GLN A 430 -19.20 9.29 -17.91
N ILE A 431 -20.02 8.25 -17.76
CA ILE A 431 -19.55 6.91 -17.36
C ILE A 431 -19.13 6.17 -18.63
N SER A 432 -17.87 5.77 -18.72
CA SER A 432 -17.33 5.07 -19.89
C SER A 432 -17.35 3.55 -19.74
N PHE A 433 -17.24 3.06 -18.50
CA PHE A 433 -17.04 1.64 -18.21
C PHE A 433 -17.68 1.27 -16.86
N ILE A 434 -18.31 0.09 -16.83
CA ILE A 434 -18.79 -0.57 -15.61
C ILE A 434 -18.27 -2.00 -15.60
N LEU A 435 -17.64 -2.40 -14.48
CA LEU A 435 -17.37 -3.79 -14.13
C LEU A 435 -18.46 -4.27 -13.15
N THR A 436 -19.25 -5.26 -13.55
CA THR A 436 -20.30 -5.83 -12.67
C THR A 436 -19.69 -6.72 -11.59
N THR A 437 -20.47 -7.04 -10.55
CA THR A 437 -20.08 -8.05 -9.53
C THR A 437 -19.93 -9.45 -10.12
N HIS A 438 -20.48 -9.70 -11.31
CA HIS A 438 -20.34 -10.95 -12.07
C HIS A 438 -19.19 -10.92 -13.08
N GLY A 439 -18.39 -9.86 -13.12
CA GLY A 439 -17.26 -9.73 -14.03
C GLY A 439 -17.61 -9.26 -15.44
N THR A 440 -18.89 -8.97 -15.72
CA THR A 440 -19.30 -8.46 -17.03
C THR A 440 -18.69 -7.07 -17.26
N ILE A 441 -18.11 -6.88 -18.44
CA ILE A 441 -17.52 -5.63 -18.89
C ILE A 441 -18.56 -4.89 -19.74
N LEU A 442 -19.06 -3.77 -19.21
CA LEU A 442 -20.08 -2.95 -19.89
C LEU A 442 -19.46 -1.62 -20.30
N THR A 443 -19.51 -1.30 -21.59
CA THR A 443 -18.92 -0.09 -22.15
C THR A 443 -19.96 0.86 -22.72
N ASN A 444 -19.66 2.15 -22.60
CA ASN A 444 -20.44 3.20 -23.23
C ASN A 444 -20.02 3.28 -24.70
N ILE A 445 -20.98 3.54 -25.60
CA ILE A 445 -20.68 3.73 -27.02
C ILE A 445 -19.74 4.93 -27.28
N LYS A 446 -19.68 5.88 -26.34
CA LYS A 446 -18.78 7.04 -26.36
C LYS A 446 -17.54 6.86 -25.47
N ALA A 447 -17.27 5.64 -24.97
CA ALA A 447 -16.06 5.39 -24.22
C ALA A 447 -14.81 5.71 -25.07
N PRO A 448 -13.68 6.11 -24.44
CA PRO A 448 -12.43 6.31 -25.15
C PRO A 448 -12.08 5.11 -26.02
N LYS A 449 -11.59 5.34 -27.24
CA LYS A 449 -11.22 4.26 -28.18
C LYS A 449 -10.20 3.31 -27.56
N LEU A 450 -9.27 3.84 -26.76
CA LEU A 450 -8.33 3.04 -25.97
C LEU A 450 -9.01 1.92 -25.19
N PHE A 451 -10.15 2.20 -24.53
CA PHE A 451 -10.85 1.20 -23.71
C PHE A 451 -11.47 0.14 -24.61
N MET A 452 -12.14 0.58 -25.68
CA MET A 452 -12.80 -0.32 -26.64
C MET A 452 -11.79 -1.26 -27.30
N GLU A 453 -10.60 -0.75 -27.67
CA GLU A 453 -9.51 -1.53 -28.22
C GLU A 453 -8.96 -2.53 -27.19
N SER A 454 -8.68 -2.07 -25.96
CA SER A 454 -8.16 -2.93 -24.90
C SER A 454 -9.12 -4.09 -24.57
N PHE A 455 -10.43 -3.80 -24.45
CA PHE A 455 -11.44 -4.82 -24.18
C PHE A 455 -11.62 -5.79 -25.35
N LYS A 456 -11.61 -5.29 -26.59
CA LYS A 456 -11.63 -6.15 -27.76
C LYS A 456 -10.43 -7.11 -27.76
N ASN A 457 -9.23 -6.60 -27.51
CA ASN A 457 -8.00 -7.37 -27.53
C ASN A 457 -7.96 -8.45 -26.44
N ILE A 458 -8.42 -8.15 -25.21
CA ILE A 458 -8.50 -9.19 -24.17
C ILE A 458 -9.58 -10.24 -24.48
N PHE A 459 -10.73 -9.86 -25.07
CA PHE A 459 -11.71 -10.85 -25.51
C PHE A 459 -11.17 -11.73 -26.63
N ASP A 460 -10.47 -11.15 -27.60
CA ASP A 460 -9.88 -11.89 -28.72
C ASP A 460 -8.73 -12.80 -28.26
N TYR A 461 -8.02 -12.46 -27.17
CA TYR A 461 -7.00 -13.31 -26.56
C TYR A 461 -7.56 -14.59 -25.91
N TRP A 462 -8.77 -14.54 -25.36
CA TRP A 462 -9.40 -15.67 -24.65
C TRP A 462 -10.37 -16.48 -25.52
N LYS A 463 -10.58 -16.10 -26.79
CA LYS A 463 -11.28 -16.92 -27.79
C LYS A 463 -10.36 -17.99 -28.34
#